data_AF-A0A5E4CAQ1-F1
#
_entry.id   AF-A0A5E4CAQ1-F1
#
_cell.length_a   1.000
_cell.length_b   1.000
_cell.length_c   1.000
_cell.angle_alpha   90.00
_cell.angle_beta   90.00
_cell.angle_gamma   90.00
#
_symmetry.space_group_name_H-M   'P 1'
#
loop_
_entity.id
_entity.type
_entity.pdbx_description
1 polymer ?
#
loop_
_entity_poly.entity_id
_entity_poly.type
_entity_poly.pdbx_seq_one_letter_code
_entity_poly.pdbx_strand_id
1 'polypeptide(L)'
;MADLSFIEDTVAFPEKEEDEEEEEEGVEWGYEEGVEWGLVFPDANGEYQSPINLNSREARYDPSLLDVRLSPNYVVCRDCEVTNDGHTIQVILKSKSGILENMFLPS
;
A
#
# COMPACT_ATOMS: atom_id res chain seq x y z
N MET A 1 62.00 -0.03 28.40
CA MET A 1 62.26 0.65 27.11
C MET A 1 62.29 -0.39 26.01
N ALA A 2 61.17 -0.50 25.29
CA ALA A 2 61.02 -1.02 23.94
C ALA A 2 59.62 -0.60 23.49
N ASP A 3 59.57 0.05 22.34
CA ASP A 3 58.43 0.67 21.67
C ASP A 3 57.64 -0.36 20.86
N LEU A 4 56.31 -0.27 20.87
CA LEU A 4 55.44 -0.82 19.83
C LEU A 4 54.19 0.07 19.71
N SER A 5 54.22 0.91 18.69
CA SER A 5 53.11 1.59 18.04
C SER A 5 51.80 0.79 18.03
N PHE A 6 50.72 1.40 18.53
CA PHE A 6 49.35 1.00 18.20
C PHE A 6 48.57 2.27 17.81
N ILE A 7 48.04 2.24 16.59
CA ILE A 7 47.29 3.32 15.97
C ILE A 7 45.91 3.37 16.63
N GLU A 8 45.64 4.42 17.38
CA GLU A 8 44.29 4.82 17.75
C GLU A 8 44.20 6.33 17.57
N ASP A 9 43.52 6.76 16.51
CA ASP A 9 42.62 7.89 16.65
C ASP A 9 41.41 7.64 15.74
N THR A 10 40.30 7.47 16.41
CA THR A 10 38.98 7.09 15.93
C THR A 10 38.47 8.11 14.91
N VAL A 11 38.18 7.66 13.70
CA VAL A 11 37.35 8.42 12.75
C VAL A 11 35.99 8.60 13.41
N ALA A 12 35.65 9.84 13.73
CA ALA A 12 34.32 10.22 14.18
C ALA A 12 33.31 9.77 13.10
N PHE A 13 32.43 8.84 13.47
CA PHE A 13 31.24 8.56 12.69
C PHE A 13 30.37 9.83 12.75
N PRO A 14 29.99 10.44 11.62
CA PRO A 14 29.01 11.51 11.68
C PRO A 14 27.73 10.92 12.26
N GLU A 15 27.23 11.54 13.33
CA GLU A 15 25.87 11.30 13.80
C GLU A 15 24.96 11.53 12.60
N LYS A 16 24.29 10.46 12.17
CA LYS A 16 23.30 10.55 11.12
C LYS A 16 22.17 11.33 11.75
N GLU A 17 22.08 12.62 11.41
CA GLU A 17 20.90 13.41 11.69
C GLU A 17 19.73 12.55 11.20
N GLU A 18 18.85 12.20 12.14
CA GLU A 18 17.58 11.57 11.81
C GLU A 18 16.87 12.62 10.96
N ASP A 19 16.93 12.43 9.64
CA ASP A 19 16.18 13.25 8.70
C ASP A 19 14.73 13.20 9.19
N GLU A 20 14.28 14.28 9.84
CA GLU A 20 12.87 14.53 10.10
C GLU A 20 12.25 14.53 8.71
N GLU A 21 11.63 13.41 8.34
CA GLU A 21 10.81 13.32 7.13
C GLU A 21 9.73 14.40 7.31
N GLU A 22 9.93 15.56 6.69
CA GLU A 22 8.91 16.59 6.57
C GLU A 22 7.69 15.88 5.96
N GLU A 23 6.67 15.62 6.78
CA GLU A 23 5.39 15.12 6.30
C GLU A 23 4.89 16.15 5.29
N GLU A 24 5.05 15.86 3.98
CA GLU A 24 4.42 16.69 2.96
C GLU A 24 2.92 16.71 3.28
N GLU A 25 2.42 17.85 3.74
CA GLU A 25 0.99 18.09 3.90
C GLU A 25 0.35 17.97 2.52
N GLY A 26 -0.11 16.76 2.21
CA GLY A 26 -0.81 16.48 0.97
C GLY A 26 -2.00 17.40 0.81
N VAL A 27 -2.30 17.82 -0.42
CA VAL A 27 -3.46 18.67 -0.71
C VAL A 27 -4.73 18.01 -0.16
N GLU A 28 -5.45 18.71 0.72
CA GLU A 28 -6.72 18.25 1.26
C GLU A 28 -7.74 18.06 0.13
N TRP A 29 -8.34 16.87 0.07
CA TRP A 29 -9.35 16.50 -0.91
C TRP A 29 -10.59 15.98 -0.18
N GLY A 30 -11.74 16.02 -0.84
CA GLY A 30 -12.97 15.54 -0.23
C GLY A 30 -14.08 15.33 -1.24
N TYR A 31 -15.24 14.96 -0.74
CA TYR A 31 -16.46 14.73 -1.53
C TYR A 31 -17.40 15.93 -1.55
N GLU A 32 -17.12 16.97 -0.75
CA GLU A 32 -17.84 18.24 -0.73
C GLU A 32 -17.09 19.29 -1.57
N GLU A 33 -17.15 20.57 -1.19
CA GLU A 33 -16.45 21.64 -1.91
C GLU A 33 -14.92 21.48 -1.82
N GLY A 34 -14.21 21.68 -2.93
CA GLY A 34 -12.77 21.53 -3.00
C GLY A 34 -12.22 21.67 -4.43
N VAL A 35 -10.91 21.42 -4.58
CA VAL A 35 -10.25 21.38 -5.90
C VAL A 35 -10.64 20.10 -6.63
N GLU A 36 -10.85 20.17 -7.95
CA GLU A 36 -11.05 18.98 -8.78
C GLU A 36 -9.84 18.05 -8.68
N TRP A 37 -10.06 16.78 -8.36
CA TRP A 37 -8.97 15.83 -8.10
C TRP A 37 -7.98 15.72 -9.25
N GLY A 38 -8.44 15.81 -10.50
CA GLY A 38 -7.58 15.73 -11.69
C GLY A 38 -6.55 16.85 -11.82
N LEU A 39 -6.68 17.97 -11.08
CA LEU A 39 -5.71 19.06 -11.10
C LEU A 39 -4.49 18.79 -10.21
N VAL A 40 -4.67 17.99 -9.16
CA VAL A 40 -3.66 17.70 -8.13
C VAL A 40 -3.22 16.24 -8.13
N PHE A 41 -4.08 15.33 -8.58
CA PHE A 41 -3.83 13.90 -8.77
C PHE A 41 -4.05 13.56 -10.26
N PRO A 42 -3.02 13.66 -11.13
CA PRO A 42 -3.17 13.48 -12.57
C PRO A 42 -3.81 12.15 -12.99
N ASP A 43 -3.59 11.09 -12.21
CA ASP A 43 -4.18 9.77 -12.45
C ASP A 43 -5.71 9.77 -12.38
N ALA A 44 -6.32 10.74 -11.68
CA ALA A 44 -7.78 10.90 -11.65
C ALA A 44 -8.38 11.32 -13.00
N ASN A 45 -7.56 11.79 -13.96
CA ASN A 45 -7.96 12.07 -15.34
C ASN A 45 -7.73 10.90 -16.30
N GLY A 46 -7.36 9.72 -15.81
CA GLY A 46 -7.11 8.54 -16.67
C GLY A 46 -8.36 8.03 -17.37
N GLU A 47 -8.19 7.22 -18.43
CA GLU A 47 -9.31 6.67 -19.20
C GLU A 47 -10.05 5.52 -18.50
N TYR A 48 -9.44 4.88 -17.50
CA TYR A 48 -9.95 3.69 -16.81
C TYR A 48 -10.20 3.95 -15.31
N GLN A 49 -11.04 4.94 -15.00
CA GLN A 49 -11.42 5.27 -13.62
C GLN A 49 -12.50 4.34 -13.04
N SER A 50 -12.59 4.35 -11.70
CA SER A 50 -13.66 3.72 -10.92
C SER A 50 -14.32 4.77 -10.00
N PRO A 51 -15.56 4.57 -9.53
CA PRO A 51 -16.46 3.44 -9.81
C PRO A 51 -17.14 3.55 -11.19
N ILE A 52 -17.74 2.44 -11.65
CA ILE A 52 -18.56 2.39 -12.86
C ILE A 52 -19.93 1.78 -12.58
N ASN A 53 -20.91 2.09 -13.44
CA ASN A 53 -22.16 1.35 -13.46
C ASN A 53 -21.95 -0.02 -14.12
N LEU A 54 -22.08 -1.09 -13.35
CA LEU A 54 -21.92 -2.47 -13.85
C LEU A 54 -23.23 -2.98 -14.45
N ASN A 55 -23.34 -2.96 -15.78
CA ASN A 55 -24.47 -3.57 -16.49
C ASN A 55 -24.27 -5.09 -16.61
N SER A 56 -25.03 -5.86 -15.84
CA SER A 56 -24.95 -7.33 -15.83
C SER A 56 -25.20 -7.99 -17.19
N ARG A 57 -25.93 -7.35 -18.10
CA ARG A 57 -26.18 -7.88 -19.46
C ARG A 57 -24.99 -7.73 -20.40
N GLU A 58 -24.10 -6.78 -20.10
CA GLU A 58 -22.88 -6.52 -20.87
C GLU A 58 -21.66 -7.23 -20.28
N ALA A 59 -21.79 -7.76 -19.05
CA ALA A 59 -20.77 -8.61 -18.45
C ALA A 59 -20.53 -9.84 -19.32
N ARG A 60 -19.27 -10.06 -19.70
CA ARG A 60 -18.88 -11.20 -20.52
C ARG A 60 -18.52 -12.36 -19.61
N TYR A 61 -19.23 -13.48 -19.78
CA TYR A 61 -18.86 -14.71 -19.11
C TYR A 61 -17.53 -15.22 -19.65
N ASP A 62 -16.55 -15.34 -18.77
CA ASP A 62 -15.26 -15.93 -19.06
C ASP A 62 -15.14 -17.27 -18.31
N PRO A 63 -15.24 -18.42 -19.01
CA PRO A 63 -15.12 -19.74 -18.39
C PRO A 63 -13.77 -19.98 -17.72
N SER A 64 -12.69 -19.31 -18.16
CA SER A 64 -11.34 -19.50 -17.61
C SER A 64 -11.23 -19.03 -16.16
N LEU A 65 -12.12 -18.13 -15.72
CA LEU A 65 -12.24 -17.73 -14.32
C LEU A 65 -12.64 -18.89 -13.39
N LEU A 66 -13.09 -20.02 -13.95
CA LEU A 66 -13.41 -21.22 -13.19
C LEU A 66 -12.25 -22.22 -13.13
N ASP A 67 -11.21 -22.07 -13.97
CA ASP A 67 -10.05 -22.98 -14.02
C ASP A 67 -9.30 -22.97 -12.68
N VAL A 68 -9.13 -21.77 -12.11
CA VAL A 68 -8.67 -21.57 -10.74
C VAL A 68 -9.72 -20.76 -10.01
N ARG A 69 -10.52 -21.45 -9.19
CA ARG A 69 -11.53 -20.79 -8.36
C ARG A 69 -10.89 -19.81 -7.41
N LEU A 70 -11.45 -18.60 -7.36
CA LEU A 70 -11.15 -17.63 -6.31
C LEU A 70 -11.36 -18.28 -4.94
N SER A 71 -10.27 -18.42 -4.18
CA SER A 71 -10.25 -19.08 -2.88
C SER A 71 -9.71 -18.11 -1.81
N PRO A 72 -10.53 -17.13 -1.37
CA PRO A 72 -10.10 -16.19 -0.35
C PRO A 72 -9.85 -16.93 0.96
N ASN A 73 -8.62 -16.87 1.45
CA ASN A 73 -8.23 -17.47 2.72
C ASN A 73 -8.18 -16.40 3.81
N TYR A 74 -9.36 -16.05 4.33
CA TYR A 74 -9.46 -15.09 5.41
C TYR A 74 -9.17 -15.75 6.76
N VAL A 75 -8.26 -15.12 7.50
CA VAL A 75 -7.97 -15.47 8.89
C VAL A 75 -8.44 -14.35 9.81
N VAL A 76 -8.75 -14.69 11.05
CA VAL A 76 -9.08 -13.69 12.07
C VAL A 76 -7.87 -12.77 12.26
N CYS A 77 -8.08 -11.49 12.01
CA CYS A 77 -7.15 -10.45 12.39
C CYS A 77 -7.42 -10.07 13.85
N ARG A 78 -6.45 -10.33 14.74
CA ARG A 78 -6.52 -9.96 16.16
C ARG A 78 -5.78 -8.67 16.49
N ASP A 79 -4.95 -8.23 15.55
CA ASP A 79 -4.17 -7.00 15.61
C ASP A 79 -4.56 -6.17 14.39
N CYS A 80 -5.72 -5.53 14.47
CA CYS A 80 -6.21 -4.62 13.46
C CYS A 80 -6.46 -3.28 14.12
N GLU A 81 -6.24 -2.23 13.35
CA GLU A 81 -6.49 -0.86 13.79
C GLU A 81 -7.68 -0.29 13.03
N VAL A 82 -8.48 0.53 13.71
CA VAL A 82 -9.62 1.21 13.09
C VAL A 82 -9.38 2.70 13.22
N THR A 83 -9.31 3.38 12.07
CA THR A 83 -8.98 4.80 11.99
C THR A 83 -10.01 5.51 11.12
N ASN A 84 -10.42 6.70 11.55
CA ASN A 84 -11.14 7.64 10.69
C ASN A 84 -10.13 8.67 10.19
N ASP A 85 -9.83 8.65 8.89
CA ASP A 85 -8.86 9.55 8.27
C ASP A 85 -9.51 10.84 7.72
N GLY A 86 -10.79 11.08 8.03
CA GLY A 86 -11.57 12.19 7.50
C GLY A 86 -12.25 11.92 6.15
N HIS A 87 -11.86 10.86 5.45
CA HIS A 87 -12.36 10.50 4.11
C HIS A 87 -13.12 9.18 4.13
N THR A 88 -12.74 8.26 5.02
CA THR A 88 -13.34 6.94 5.21
C THR A 88 -13.06 6.38 6.62
N ILE A 89 -13.72 5.28 6.96
CA ILE A 89 -13.32 4.44 8.10
C ILE A 89 -12.45 3.31 7.57
N GLN A 90 -11.18 3.32 7.94
CA GLN A 90 -10.22 2.30 7.55
C GLN A 90 -10.14 1.21 8.62
N VAL A 91 -10.12 -0.06 8.19
CA VAL A 91 -9.73 -1.20 9.03
C VAL A 91 -8.39 -1.70 8.53
N ILE A 92 -7.32 -1.34 9.24
CA ILE A 92 -5.95 -1.71 8.88
C ILE A 92 -5.67 -3.11 9.40
N LEU A 93 -5.51 -4.07 8.49
CA LEU A 93 -5.24 -5.47 8.82
C LEU A 93 -3.73 -5.69 8.93
N LYS A 94 -3.20 -6.05 10.11
CA LYS A 94 -1.78 -6.45 10.26
C LYS A 94 -1.53 -7.94 10.00
N SER A 95 -2.54 -8.64 9.48
CA SER A 95 -2.54 -10.09 9.25
C SER A 95 -2.21 -10.44 7.80
N LYS A 96 -1.60 -11.61 7.57
CA LYS A 96 -1.36 -12.16 6.22
C LYS A 96 -2.63 -12.80 5.63
N SER A 97 -3.69 -12.01 5.44
CA SER A 97 -4.79 -12.43 4.56
C SER A 97 -4.30 -12.34 3.12
N GLY A 98 -4.40 -13.43 2.37
CA GLY A 98 -3.91 -13.50 1.00
C GLY A 98 -4.92 -14.17 0.08
N ILE A 99 -4.90 -13.77 -1.19
CA ILE A 99 -5.52 -14.57 -2.25
C ILE A 99 -4.47 -15.62 -2.61
N LEU A 100 -4.80 -16.90 -2.42
CA LEU A 100 -3.94 -17.98 -2.87
C LEU A 100 -4.13 -18.12 -4.38
N GLU A 101 -3.18 -17.65 -5.17
CA GLU A 101 -2.99 -18.19 -6.51
C GLU A 101 -2.39 -19.58 -6.34
N ASN A 102 -3.19 -20.62 -6.63
CA ASN A 102 -2.67 -21.97 -6.70
C ASN A 102 -1.69 -22.03 -7.88
N MET A 103 -0.41 -21.75 -7.62
CA MET A 103 0.67 -22.06 -8.55
C MET A 103 0.56 -23.55 -8.89
N PHE A 104 0.25 -23.83 -10.16
CA PHE A 104 0.33 -25.15 -10.76
C PHE A 104 1.73 -25.72 -10.49
N LEU A 105 1.84 -26.70 -9.57
CA LEU A 105 3.01 -27.57 -9.52
C LEU A 105 2.76 -28.71 -10.51
N PRO A 106 3.52 -28.83 -11.61
CA PRO A 106 3.42 -29.97 -12.49
C PRO A 106 3.91 -31.22 -11.76
N SER A 107 3.11 -32.28 -11.85
CA SER A 107 3.39 -33.65 -11.39
C SER A 107 4.53 -34.32 -12.16
#